data_AF-A0A3D4CV42-F1
#
_entry.id   AF-A0A3D4CV42-F1
#
_cell.length_a   1.000
_cell.length_b   1.000
_cell.length_c   1.000
_cell.angle_alpha   90.00
_cell.angle_beta   90.00
_cell.angle_gamma   90.00
#
_symmetry.space_group_name_H-M   'P 1'
#
loop_
_entity.id
_entity.type
_entity.pdbx_description
1 polymer ?
#
loop_
_entity_poly.entity_id
_entity_poly.type
_entity_poly.pdbx_seq_one_letter_code
_entity_poly.pdbx_strand_id
1 'polypeptide(L)' 'MFRLTTVPIDPTTLRNAADNPHAGAVSIFEGLVRNHHEGRRVLRLEYEAHRAVAEKEGRRILEEAT' A
#
# COMPACT_ATOMS: atom_id res chain seq x y z
N MET A 1 0.99 1.82 -10.88
CA MET A 1 0.54 3.15 -10.40
C MET A 1 0.83 3.25 -8.91
N PHE A 2 1.34 4.38 -8.41
CA PHE A 2 1.54 4.64 -6.98
C PHE A 2 0.59 5.75 -6.51
N ARG A 3 0.02 5.64 -5.30
CA ARG A 3 -0.94 6.63 -4.77
C ARG A 3 -0.88 6.69 -3.24
N LEU A 4 -0.96 7.91 -2.69
CA LEU A 4 -1.26 8.18 -1.29
C LEU A 4 -2.71 8.64 -1.11
N THR A 5 -3.38 8.14 -0.08
CA THR A 5 -4.78 8.46 0.23
C THR A 5 -4.98 8.69 1.73
N THR A 6 -5.96 9.50 2.08
CA THR A 6 -6.44 9.68 3.47
C THR A 6 -7.79 9.00 3.71
N VAL A 7 -8.39 8.42 2.66
CA VAL A 7 -9.62 7.61 2.77
C VAL A 7 -9.27 6.13 2.87
N PRO A 8 -10.17 5.28 3.40
CA PRO A 8 -9.96 3.84 3.47
C PRO A 8 -9.58 3.25 2.10
N ILE A 9 -8.61 2.34 2.13
CA ILE A 9 -8.17 1.60 0.95
C ILE A 9 -9.15 0.45 0.73
N ASP A 10 -9.64 0.30 -0.49
CA ASP A 10 -10.44 -0.86 -0.91
C ASP A 10 -9.54 -1.88 -1.64
N PRO A 11 -9.21 -3.02 -0.98
CA PRO A 11 -8.33 -4.03 -1.56
C PRO A 11 -8.97 -4.73 -2.77
N THR A 12 -10.30 -4.86 -2.82
CA THR A 12 -11.00 -5.53 -3.92
C THR A 12 -10.85 -4.73 -5.21
N THR A 13 -11.03 -3.41 -5.13
CA THR A 13 -10.80 -2.52 -6.28
C THR A 13 -9.35 -2.60 -6.77
N LEU A 14 -8.36 -2.67 -5.87
CA LEU A 14 -6.95 -2.79 -6.23
C LEU A 14 -6.60 -4.15 -6.86
N ARG A 15 -7.17 -5.24 -6.35
CA ARG A 15 -7.01 -6.58 -6.95
C ARG A 15 -7.54 -6.62 -8.37
N ASN A 16 -8.73 -6.06 -8.61
CA ASN A 16 -9.33 -6.02 -9.94
C ASN A 16 -8.51 -5.16 -10.91
N ALA A 17 -7.91 -4.06 -10.43
CA ALA A 17 -7.04 -3.22 -11.24
C ALA A 17 -5.71 -3.90 -11.64
N ALA A 18 -5.34 -4.99 -10.97
CA ALA A 18 -4.16 -5.81 -11.31
C ALA A 18 -4.47 -6.97 -12.26
N ASP A 19 -5.72 -7.10 -12.72
CA ASP A 19 -6.11 -8.15 -13.66
C ASP A 19 -5.40 -7.99 -15.01
N ASN A 20 -4.87 -9.10 -15.53
CA ASN A 20 -4.17 -9.13 -16.81
C ASN A 20 -4.33 -10.53 -17.42
N PRO A 21 -4.93 -10.66 -18.62
CA PRO A 21 -5.19 -11.96 -19.25
C PRO A 21 -3.91 -12.74 -19.59
N HIS A 22 -2.74 -12.08 -19.60
CA HIS A 22 -1.45 -12.73 -19.83
C HIS A 22 -0.72 -13.12 -18.53
N ALA A 23 -1.21 -12.71 -17.35
CA ALA A 23 -0.59 -13.02 -16.07
C ALA A 23 -1.12 -14.35 -15.50
N GLY A 24 -0.22 -15.22 -15.05
CA GLY A 24 -0.59 -16.49 -14.40
C GLY A 24 -0.87 -16.37 -12.90
N ALA A 25 -0.52 -15.24 -12.28
CA ALA A 25 -0.70 -15.01 -10.84
C ALA A 25 -0.74 -13.51 -10.51
N VAL A 26 -1.37 -13.18 -9.37
CA VAL A 26 -1.34 -11.86 -8.75
C VAL A 26 -0.94 -12.03 -7.28
N SER A 27 0.08 -11.30 -6.84
CA SER A 27 0.51 -11.25 -5.44
C SER A 27 0.13 -9.90 -4.82
N ILE A 28 -0.48 -9.92 -3.64
CA ILE A 28 -0.91 -8.72 -2.91
C ILE A 28 -0.33 -8.75 -1.50
N PHE A 29 0.16 -7.61 -1.05
CA PHE A 29 0.62 -7.40 0.32
C PHE A 29 -0.20 -6.29 0.99
N GLU A 30 -0.75 -6.59 2.18
CA GLU A 30 -1.54 -5.66 2.99
C GLU A 30 -0.91 -5.46 4.36
N GLY A 31 -0.56 -4.22 4.67
CA GLY A 31 -0.06 -3.82 5.99
C GLY A 31 -1.22 -3.42 6.91
N LEU A 32 -1.64 -4.32 7.81
CA LEU A 32 -2.69 -4.05 8.79
C LEU A 32 -2.13 -3.56 10.14
N VAL A 33 -2.84 -2.62 10.78
CA VAL A 33 -2.48 -2.15 12.13
C VAL A 33 -2.76 -3.24 13.15
N ARG A 34 -1.71 -3.66 13.89
CA ARG A 34 -1.84 -4.61 15.00
C ARG A 34 -2.31 -3.90 16.27
N ASN A 35 -3.03 -4.61 17.12
CA ASN A 35 -3.53 -4.08 18.39
C ASN A 35 -2.50 -4.09 19.54
N HIS A 36 -1.27 -4.53 19.31
CA HIS A 36 -0.19 -4.58 20.31
C HIS A 36 1.18 -4.27 19.69
N HIS A 37 2.05 -3.61 20.45
CA HIS A 37 3.43 -3.32 20.10
C HIS A 37 4.29 -3.31 21.36
N GLU A 38 5.38 -4.10 21.39
CA GLU A 38 6.31 -4.21 22.53
C GLU A 38 5.60 -4.45 23.88
N GLY A 39 4.67 -5.42 23.91
CA GLY A 39 3.91 -5.76 25.11
C GLY A 39 2.86 -4.72 25.54
N ARG A 40 2.68 -3.63 24.78
CA ARG A 40 1.71 -2.57 25.07
C ARG A 40 0.56 -2.59 24.07
N ARG A 41 -0.66 -2.29 24.53
CA ARG A 41 -1.84 -2.16 23.67
C ARG A 41 -1.74 -0.90 22.80
N VAL A 42 -2.04 -1.04 21.51
CA VAL A 42 -2.13 0.06 20.54
C VAL A 42 -3.58 0.48 20.41
N LEU A 43 -3.86 1.78 20.59
CA LEU A 43 -5.20 2.35 20.41
C LEU A 43 -5.47 2.75 18.97
N ARG A 44 -4.48 3.41 18.33
CA ARG A 44 -4.48 3.79 16.92
C ARG A 44 -3.05 4.08 16.45
N LEU A 45 -2.88 4.19 15.14
CA LEU A 45 -1.72 4.80 14.51
C LEU A 45 -2.16 6.01 13.69
N GLU A 46 -1.28 7.00 13.58
CA GLU A 46 -1.42 8.14 12.68
C GLU A 46 -0.29 8.06 11.66
N TYR A 47 -0.63 8.29 10.39
CA TYR A 47 0.32 8.21 9.28
C TYR A 47 0.50 9.59 8.68
N GLU A 48 1.75 9.96 8.47
CA GLU A 48 2.14 11.19 7.79
C GLU A 48 3.11 10.87 6.67
N ALA A 49 3.10 11.70 5.62
CA ALA A 49 4.03 11.57 4.51
C ALA A 49 4.33 12.94 3.91
N HIS A 50 5.61 13.18 3.58
CA HIS A 50 5.96 14.25 2.67
C HIS A 50 5.57 13.86 1.25
N ARG A 51 4.35 14.24 0.84
CA ARG A 51 3.69 13.75 -0.38
C ARG A 51 4.59 13.75 -1.61
N ALA A 52 5.26 14.86 -1.91
CA ALA A 52 6.08 14.97 -3.11
C ALA A 52 7.28 14.01 -3.12
N VAL A 53 7.85 13.71 -1.95
CA VAL A 53 8.97 12.77 -1.83
C VAL A 53 8.46 11.34 -1.94
N ALA A 54 7.38 11.01 -1.22
CA ALA A 54 6.77 9.69 -1.28
C ALA A 54 6.29 9.32 -2.69
N GLU A 55 5.69 10.25 -3.43
CA GLU A 55 5.28 10.04 -4.82
C GLU A 55 6.47 9.86 -5.77
N LYS A 56 7.58 10.58 -5.52
CA LYS A 56 8.83 10.40 -6.29
C LYS A 56 9.42 9.00 -6.05
N GLU A 57 9.59 8.60 -4.79
CA GLU A 57 10.17 7.30 -4.44
C GLU A 57 9.26 6.13 -4.85
N GLY A 58 7.95 6.28 -4.69
CA GLY A 58 6.98 5.28 -5.14
C GLY A 58 7.02 5.06 -6.66
N ARG A 59 7.26 6.10 -7.46
CA ARG A 59 7.50 5.95 -8.91
C ARG A 59 8.81 5.22 -9.20
N ARG A 60 9.89 5.55 -8.49
CA ARG A 60 11.18 4.87 -8.65
C ARG A 60 11.07 3.36 -8.39
N ILE A 61 10.34 2.95 -7.35
CA ILE A 61 10.09 1.52 -7.08
C ILE A 61 9.34 0.84 -8.23
N LEU A 62 8.37 1.52 -8.85
CA LEU A 62 7.64 0.98 -10.01
C LEU A 62 8.54 0.85 -11.24
N GLU A 63 9.41 1.83 -11.46
CA GLU A 63 10.39 1.81 -12.56
C GLU A 63 11.40 0.67 -12.38
N GLU A 64 11.82 0.36 -11.15
CA GLU A 64 12.72 -0.77 -10.85
C GLU A 64 12.05 -2.15 -10.99
N ALA A 65 10.73 -2.22 -10.85
CA ALA A 65 9.96 -3.47 -10.86
C ALA A 65 9.38 -3.84 -12.25
N THR A 66 9.60 -3.00 -13.27
CA THR A 66 9.13 -3.21 -14.65
C THR A 66 10.28 -3.64 -15.54
#